data_AF-A0A1J5PM25-F1
#
_entry.id   AF-A0A1J5PM25-F1
#
_cell.length_a   1.000
_cell.length_b   1.000
_cell.length_c   1.000
_cell.angle_alpha   90.00
_cell.angle_beta   90.00
_cell.angle_gamma   90.00
#
_symmetry.space_group_name_H-M   'P 1'
#
loop_
_entity.id
_entity.type
_entity.pdbx_description
1 polymer ?
#
loop_
_entity_poly.entity_id
_entity_poly.type
_entity_poly.pdbx_seq_one_letter_code
_entity_poly.pdbx_strand_id
1 'polypeptide(L)'
;MDYIALFCADTQPRELLALRRLALVWMERLQEFEPCLGGAVWHGTATRWSDIYLQLFCDDCKSAEMLLIDQHVNYVARSISGFHGQSVPALSVHAFCAQLQEDIGVHLMIYDRDDVRGALRPDAKGRAPRGDIHAVRRKLGVL
;
A
#
# COMPACT_ATOMS: atom_id res chain seq x y z
N MET A 1 1.54 24.17 38.07
CA MET A 1 2.58 23.67 37.14
C MET A 1 2.14 22.31 36.66
N ASP A 2 2.54 21.92 35.45
CA ASP A 2 2.24 20.66 34.73
C ASP A 2 1.10 20.69 33.70
N TYR A 3 1.36 21.43 32.62
CA TYR A 3 0.66 21.35 31.32
C TYR A 3 1.45 20.53 30.27
N ILE A 4 2.46 19.76 30.68
CA ILE A 4 3.41 19.07 29.78
C ILE A 4 3.42 17.57 30.06
N ALA A 5 2.23 16.95 30.09
CA ALA A 5 2.10 15.49 30.13
C ALA A 5 1.07 14.95 29.12
N LEU A 6 0.58 15.78 28.18
CA LEU A 6 -0.53 15.40 27.28
C LEU A 6 -0.25 15.54 25.77
N PHE A 7 0.98 15.75 25.34
CA PHE A 7 1.32 15.72 23.91
C PHE A 7 2.63 14.98 23.69
N CYS A 8 2.61 14.00 22.78
CA CYS A 8 3.75 13.21 22.26
C CYS A 8 4.21 11.96 23.00
N ALA A 9 3.30 11.04 23.31
CA ALA A 9 3.65 9.61 23.39
C ALA A 9 2.73 8.81 22.45
N ASP A 10 3.33 8.29 21.38
CA ASP A 10 2.78 7.41 20.32
C ASP A 10 1.84 8.00 19.26
N THR A 11 2.33 9.00 18.51
CA THR A 11 1.69 9.43 17.24
C THR A 11 1.87 8.40 16.13
N GLN A 12 3.07 7.83 15.99
CA GLN A 12 3.41 6.90 14.91
C GLN A 12 2.52 5.65 14.87
N PRO A 13 2.21 4.96 15.99
CA PRO A 13 1.32 3.81 15.96
C PRO A 13 -0.09 4.14 15.47
N ARG A 14 -0.61 5.32 15.82
CA ARG A 14 -1.93 5.81 15.34
C ARG A 14 -1.90 6.14 13.86
N GLU A 15 -0.82 6.77 13.39
CA GLU A 15 -0.63 7.08 11.98
C GLU A 15 -0.51 5.83 11.12
N LEU A 16 0.31 4.89 11.55
CA LEU A 16 0.47 3.59 10.90
C LEU A 16 -0.86 2.84 10.81
N LEU A 17 -1.66 2.87 11.87
CA LEU A 17 -2.97 2.23 11.89
C LEU A 17 -3.92 2.88 10.87
N ALA A 18 -3.94 4.20 10.77
CA ALA A 18 -4.72 4.92 9.78
C ALA A 18 -4.30 4.58 8.35
N LEU A 19 -2.98 4.54 8.07
CA LEU A 19 -2.45 4.18 6.76
C LEU A 19 -2.75 2.72 6.39
N ARG A 20 -2.70 1.78 7.35
CA ARG A 20 -3.09 0.38 7.09
C ARG A 20 -4.57 0.23 6.78
N ARG A 21 -5.44 1.02 7.42
CA ARG A 21 -6.87 1.04 7.11
C ARG A 21 -7.12 1.59 5.72
N LEU A 22 -6.48 2.71 5.36
CA LEU A 22 -6.58 3.26 4.02
C LEU A 22 -6.05 2.27 2.97
N ALA A 23 -4.92 1.61 3.25
CA ALA A 23 -4.39 0.55 2.39
C ALA A 23 -5.39 -0.59 2.22
N LEU A 24 -6.02 -1.06 3.30
CA LEU A 24 -7.04 -2.12 3.23
C LEU A 24 -8.23 -1.72 2.34
N VAL A 25 -8.74 -0.49 2.44
CA VAL A 25 -9.81 0.01 1.56
C VAL A 25 -9.41 -0.08 0.08
N TRP A 26 -8.19 0.32 -0.25
CA TRP A 26 -7.66 0.20 -1.62
C TRP A 26 -7.44 -1.25 -2.04
N MET A 27 -6.97 -2.11 -1.14
CA MET A 27 -6.82 -3.54 -1.42
C MET A 27 -8.17 -4.20 -1.71
N GLU A 28 -9.23 -3.85 -0.97
CA GLU A 28 -10.59 -4.36 -1.20
C GLU A 28 -11.15 -3.89 -2.54
N ARG A 29 -10.93 -2.62 -2.89
CA ARG A 29 -11.29 -2.04 -4.20
C ARG A 29 -10.59 -2.75 -5.36
N LEU A 30 -9.37 -3.24 -5.14
CA LEU A 30 -8.49 -3.82 -6.15
C LEU A 30 -8.36 -5.35 -6.04
N GLN A 31 -9.29 -6.00 -5.35
CA GLN A 31 -9.19 -7.40 -4.96
C GLN A 31 -9.00 -8.36 -6.15
N GLU A 32 -9.53 -8.03 -7.32
CA GLU A 32 -9.36 -8.81 -8.56
C GLU A 32 -7.89 -8.95 -9.01
N PHE A 33 -7.00 -8.06 -8.55
CA PHE A 33 -5.58 -8.04 -8.88
C PHE A 33 -4.68 -8.58 -7.76
N GLU A 34 -5.27 -9.26 -6.75
CA GLU A 34 -4.56 -9.90 -5.64
C GLU A 34 -3.51 -8.98 -4.95
N PRO A 35 -3.93 -7.80 -4.44
CA PRO A 35 -3.00 -6.77 -4.04
C PRO A 35 -2.16 -7.17 -2.82
N CYS A 36 -0.88 -6.82 -2.87
CA CYS A 36 0.07 -6.99 -1.77
C CYS A 36 0.59 -5.64 -1.27
N LEU A 37 0.47 -5.39 0.04
CA LEU A 37 0.98 -4.20 0.70
C LEU A 37 2.46 -4.35 1.03
N GLY A 38 3.28 -3.38 0.59
CA GLY A 38 4.71 -3.31 0.89
C GLY A 38 5.12 -2.03 1.61
N GLY A 39 6.42 -1.76 1.63
CA GLY A 39 6.99 -0.51 2.12
C GLY A 39 6.81 -0.27 3.63
N ALA A 40 6.89 1.00 4.03
CA ALA A 40 6.87 1.41 5.44
C ALA A 40 5.57 1.02 6.16
N VAL A 41 4.43 1.03 5.46
CA VAL A 41 3.11 0.69 6.03
C VAL A 41 3.03 -0.80 6.38
N TRP A 42 3.60 -1.65 5.52
CA TRP A 42 3.74 -3.08 5.81
C TRP A 42 4.70 -3.35 6.97
N HIS A 43 5.91 -2.80 6.89
CA HIS A 43 6.98 -3.02 7.87
C HIS A 43 6.73 -2.38 9.24
N GLY A 44 5.78 -1.44 9.31
CA GLY A 44 5.36 -0.83 10.57
C GLY A 44 6.15 0.40 10.99
N THR A 45 6.85 1.03 10.04
CA THR A 45 7.66 2.24 10.28
C THR A 45 7.03 3.49 9.65
N ALA A 46 5.87 3.38 9.01
CA ALA A 46 5.19 4.50 8.38
C ALA A 46 4.74 5.55 9.40
N THR A 47 4.74 6.80 8.95
CA THR A 47 4.18 8.00 9.60
C THR A 47 3.25 8.70 8.62
N ARG A 48 2.56 9.77 9.02
CA ARG A 48 1.65 10.54 8.13
C ARG A 48 2.26 11.01 6.81
N TRP A 49 3.59 11.07 6.72
CA TRP A 49 4.33 11.48 5.52
C TRP A 49 4.70 10.32 4.59
N SER A 50 4.23 9.11 4.91
CA SER A 50 4.52 7.89 4.14
C SER A 50 3.40 7.60 3.15
N ASP A 51 3.77 7.33 1.90
CA ASP A 51 2.84 6.83 0.89
C ASP A 51 2.56 5.31 1.07
N ILE A 52 1.46 4.87 0.46
CA ILE A 52 1.04 3.48 0.41
C ILE A 52 1.54 2.86 -0.89
N TYR A 53 2.18 1.69 -0.79
CA TYR A 53 2.73 0.96 -1.93
C TYR A 53 2.06 -0.41 -2.06
N LEU A 54 1.26 -0.57 -3.11
CA LEU A 54 0.58 -1.82 -3.45
C LEU A 54 1.21 -2.44 -4.70
N GLN A 55 1.45 -3.75 -4.66
CA GLN A 55 1.78 -4.53 -5.85
C GLN A 55 0.52 -5.24 -6.30
N LEU A 56 0.20 -5.07 -7.58
CA LEU A 56 -0.91 -5.72 -8.26
C LEU A 56 -0.35 -6.77 -9.20
N PHE A 57 -1.04 -7.89 -9.33
CA PHE A 57 -0.64 -8.99 -10.20
C PHE A 57 -1.77 -9.23 -11.20
N CYS A 58 -1.50 -8.85 -12.45
CA CYS A 58 -2.50 -8.82 -13.51
C CYS A 58 -2.06 -9.73 -14.65
N ASP A 59 -3.01 -10.42 -15.29
CA ASP A 59 -2.76 -11.10 -16.58
C ASP A 59 -2.62 -10.09 -17.73
N ASP A 60 -3.30 -8.94 -17.59
CA ASP A 60 -3.20 -7.81 -18.50
C ASP A 60 -2.86 -6.54 -17.71
N CYS A 61 -1.71 -5.95 -17.99
CA CYS A 61 -1.24 -4.73 -17.32
C CYS A 61 -2.19 -3.52 -17.53
N LYS A 62 -3.04 -3.52 -18.57
CA LYS A 62 -4.00 -2.44 -18.81
C LYS A 62 -5.27 -2.51 -17.96
N SER A 63 -5.62 -3.70 -17.47
CA SER A 63 -6.82 -3.91 -16.64
C SER A 63 -6.91 -2.97 -15.43
N ALA A 64 -5.78 -2.75 -14.72
CA ALA A 64 -5.75 -1.86 -13.57
C ALA A 64 -5.99 -0.38 -13.94
N GLU A 65 -5.47 0.09 -15.09
CA GLU A 65 -5.77 1.43 -15.60
C GLU A 65 -7.26 1.57 -15.94
N MET A 66 -7.83 0.57 -16.63
CA MET A 66 -9.24 0.58 -17.01
C MET A 66 -10.17 0.63 -15.79
N LEU A 67 -9.85 -0.12 -14.72
CA LEU A 67 -10.62 -0.08 -13.48
C LEU A 67 -10.59 1.31 -12.83
N LEU A 68 -9.44 2.00 -12.82
CA LEU A 68 -9.38 3.36 -12.29
C LEU A 68 -10.21 4.35 -13.14
N ILE A 69 -10.18 4.19 -14.47
CA ILE A 69 -10.98 5.01 -15.39
C ILE A 69 -12.49 4.79 -15.13
N ASP A 70 -12.93 3.54 -15.06
CA ASP A 70 -14.33 3.19 -14.80
C ASP A 70 -14.83 3.76 -13.46
N GLN A 71 -13.97 3.71 -12.44
CA GLN A 71 -14.24 4.29 -11.13
C GLN A 71 -14.07 5.82 -11.06
N HIS A 72 -13.78 6.48 -12.19
CA HIS A 72 -13.55 7.92 -12.29
C HIS A 72 -12.45 8.43 -11.34
N VAL A 73 -11.42 7.61 -11.13
CA VAL A 73 -10.27 7.93 -10.27
C VAL A 73 -9.20 8.61 -11.11
N ASN A 74 -8.80 9.83 -10.72
CA ASN A 74 -7.67 10.52 -11.33
C ASN A 74 -6.36 9.82 -10.93
N TYR A 75 -5.50 9.55 -11.91
CA TYR A 75 -4.22 8.89 -11.70
C TYR A 75 -3.11 9.48 -12.57
N VAL A 76 -1.87 9.26 -12.15
CA VAL A 76 -0.65 9.54 -12.93
C VAL A 76 0.03 8.22 -13.27
N ALA A 77 0.18 7.95 -14.57
CA ALA A 77 0.92 6.80 -15.06
C ALA A 77 2.42 7.10 -15.16
N ARG A 78 3.25 6.12 -14.79
CA ARG A 78 4.71 6.18 -14.87
C ARG A 78 5.29 4.78 -15.10
N SER A 79 6.54 4.73 -15.54
CA SER A 79 7.35 3.50 -15.48
C SER A 79 8.38 3.63 -14.37
N ILE A 80 8.57 2.58 -13.59
CA ILE A 80 9.55 2.53 -12.50
C ILE A 80 10.41 1.27 -12.58
N SER A 81 11.51 1.24 -11.82
CA SER A 81 12.25 0.00 -11.60
C SER A 81 11.50 -0.86 -10.58
N GLY A 82 11.06 -2.05 -10.99
CA GLY A 82 10.41 -3.05 -10.18
C GLY A 82 11.39 -3.77 -9.25
N PHE A 83 10.88 -4.68 -8.41
CA PHE A 83 11.70 -5.32 -7.38
C PHE A 83 12.75 -6.32 -7.91
N HIS A 84 12.70 -6.74 -9.17
CA HIS A 84 13.79 -7.49 -9.83
C HIS A 84 14.60 -6.63 -10.82
N GLY A 85 14.47 -5.29 -10.76
CA GLY A 85 15.19 -4.35 -11.63
C GLY A 85 14.58 -4.17 -13.03
N GLN A 86 13.53 -4.91 -13.37
CA GLN A 86 12.78 -4.74 -14.60
C GLN A 86 11.94 -3.47 -14.57
N SER A 87 11.72 -2.84 -15.73
CA SER A 87 10.78 -1.72 -15.84
C SER A 87 9.35 -2.22 -15.67
N VAL A 88 8.59 -1.63 -14.75
CA VAL A 88 7.17 -1.97 -14.52
C VAL A 88 6.30 -0.71 -14.59
N PRO A 89 5.06 -0.83 -15.11
CA PRO A 89 4.08 0.25 -15.00
C PRO A 89 3.73 0.51 -13.52
N ALA A 90 3.51 1.79 -13.21
CA ALA A 90 2.92 2.19 -11.94
C ALA A 90 1.91 3.30 -12.13
N LEU A 91 0.80 3.21 -11.38
CA LEU A 91 -0.26 4.20 -11.34
C LEU A 91 -0.25 4.84 -9.96
N SER A 92 -0.21 6.16 -9.91
CA SER A 92 -0.21 6.92 -8.65
C SER A 92 -1.50 7.69 -8.52
N VAL A 93 -2.18 7.54 -7.39
CA VAL A 93 -3.42 8.25 -7.05
C VAL A 93 -3.25 8.95 -5.71
N HIS A 94 -4.04 9.99 -5.47
CA HIS A 94 -4.17 10.58 -4.15
C HIS A 94 -5.47 10.10 -3.51
N ALA A 95 -5.39 9.74 -2.22
CA ALA A 95 -6.52 9.30 -1.45
C ALA A 95 -6.56 10.01 -0.10
N PHE A 96 -7.66 10.69 0.17
CA PHE A 96 -7.85 11.39 1.43
C PHE A 96 -7.99 10.41 2.60
N CYS A 97 -7.08 10.52 3.58
CA CYS A 97 -7.13 9.78 4.82
C CYS A 97 -7.85 10.60 5.89
N ALA A 98 -9.15 10.33 6.09
CA ALA A 98 -9.96 11.07 7.07
C ALA A 98 -9.40 11.01 8.51
N GLN A 99 -8.74 9.94 8.90
CA GLN A 99 -8.16 9.81 10.24
C GLN A 99 -6.92 10.70 10.44
N LEU A 100 -6.20 11.01 9.36
CA LEU A 100 -5.01 11.87 9.40
C LEU A 100 -5.29 13.30 8.96
N GLN A 101 -6.42 13.53 8.26
CA GLN A 101 -6.74 14.78 7.57
C GLN A 101 -5.67 15.14 6.54
N GLU A 102 -5.17 14.15 5.81
CA GLU A 102 -4.10 14.28 4.81
C GLU A 102 -4.48 13.57 3.52
N ASP A 103 -4.02 14.09 2.38
CA ASP A 103 -4.04 13.37 1.10
C ASP A 103 -2.81 12.47 0.99
N ILE A 104 -3.04 11.16 0.96
CA ILE A 104 -1.99 10.14 0.95
C ILE A 104 -1.77 9.63 -0.47
N GLY A 105 -0.52 9.54 -0.91
CA GLY A 105 -0.19 8.88 -2.16
C GLY A 105 -0.43 7.37 -2.06
N VAL A 106 -1.12 6.81 -3.05
CA VAL A 106 -1.26 5.36 -3.22
C VAL A 106 -0.65 5.00 -4.56
N HIS A 107 0.42 4.21 -4.52
CA HIS A 107 1.19 3.79 -5.68
C HIS A 107 0.90 2.32 -5.97
N LEU A 108 0.34 2.07 -7.14
CA LEU A 108 -0.03 0.76 -7.65
C LEU A 108 1.03 0.33 -8.65
N MET A 109 1.90 -0.59 -8.26
CA MET A 109 2.90 -1.17 -9.16
C MET A 109 2.33 -2.43 -9.77
N ILE A 110 2.33 -2.50 -11.10
CA ILE A 110 1.64 -3.55 -11.84
C ILE A 110 2.68 -4.57 -12.31
N TYR A 111 2.47 -5.82 -11.92
CA TYR A 111 3.32 -6.95 -12.27
C TYR A 111 2.51 -7.99 -13.03
N ASP A 112 3.22 -8.85 -13.75
CA ASP A 112 2.64 -10.05 -14.35
C ASP A 112 2.17 -11.02 -13.25
N ARG A 113 1.14 -11.83 -13.53
CA ARG A 113 0.65 -12.82 -12.56
C ARG A 113 1.73 -13.82 -12.14
N ASP A 114 2.66 -14.15 -13.02
CA ASP A 114 3.75 -15.09 -12.71
C ASP A 114 4.77 -14.51 -11.69
N ASP A 115 4.81 -13.19 -11.51
CA ASP A 115 5.74 -12.52 -10.59
C ASP A 115 5.35 -12.64 -9.10
N VAL A 116 4.13 -13.09 -8.78
CA VAL A 116 3.65 -13.26 -7.39
C VAL A 116 4.64 -14.07 -6.55
N ARG A 117 5.18 -15.15 -7.13
CA ARG A 117 6.10 -16.06 -6.44
C ARG A 117 7.42 -15.39 -6.05
N GLY A 118 7.92 -14.47 -6.88
CA GLY A 118 9.12 -13.69 -6.59
C GLY A 118 8.83 -12.59 -5.56
N ALA A 119 7.65 -11.99 -5.66
CA ALA A 119 7.22 -10.91 -4.78
C ALA A 119 7.18 -11.34 -3.30
N LEU A 120 6.67 -12.54 -3.01
CA LEU A 120 6.52 -13.02 -1.63
C LEU A 120 7.79 -13.64 -1.02
N ARG A 121 8.91 -13.70 -1.76
CA ARG A 121 10.16 -14.27 -1.24
C ARG A 121 10.67 -13.44 -0.05
N PRO A 122 11.05 -14.09 1.06
CA PRO A 122 11.60 -13.39 2.22
C PRO A 122 12.81 -12.51 1.84
N ASP A 123 12.93 -11.35 2.49
CA ASP A 123 14.10 -10.50 2.38
C ASP A 123 15.36 -11.17 2.98
N ALA A 124 16.51 -10.49 2.88
CA ALA A 124 17.77 -10.98 3.46
C ALA A 124 17.72 -11.21 4.99
N LYS A 125 16.67 -10.73 5.68
CA LYS A 125 16.42 -10.92 7.11
C LYS A 125 15.32 -11.95 7.39
N GLY A 126 14.86 -12.68 6.38
CA GLY A 126 13.83 -13.71 6.49
C GLY A 126 12.41 -13.15 6.69
N ARG A 127 12.19 -11.84 6.52
CA ARG A 127 10.87 -11.23 6.68
C ARG A 127 10.14 -11.23 5.35
N ALA A 128 8.83 -11.45 5.39
CA ALA A 128 7.99 -11.24 4.21
C ALA A 128 8.10 -9.75 3.78
N PRO A 129 8.53 -9.44 2.55
CA PRO A 129 8.72 -8.06 2.10
C PRO A 129 7.39 -7.32 1.89
N ARG A 130 6.29 -8.09 1.80
CA ARG A 130 4.93 -7.61 1.57
C ARG A 130 3.92 -8.59 2.16
N GLY A 131 2.66 -8.17 2.28
CA GLY A 131 1.58 -9.02 2.76
C GLY A 131 0.29 -8.84 1.97
N ASP A 132 -0.41 -9.95 1.77
CA ASP A 132 -1.75 -9.97 1.18
C ASP A 132 -2.81 -9.32 2.08
N ILE A 133 -4.04 -9.24 1.58
CA ILE A 133 -5.16 -8.64 2.30
C ILE A 133 -5.42 -9.32 3.65
N HIS A 134 -5.27 -10.65 3.74
CA HIS A 134 -5.46 -11.39 4.98
C HIS A 134 -4.38 -11.06 6.01
N ALA A 135 -3.13 -10.86 5.56
CA ALA A 135 -2.02 -10.47 6.40
C ALA A 135 -2.18 -9.03 6.93
N VAL A 136 -2.73 -8.14 6.11
CA VAL A 136 -3.08 -6.77 6.53
C VAL A 136 -4.22 -6.79 7.54
N ARG A 137 -5.28 -7.57 7.30
CA ARG A 137 -6.40 -7.76 8.24
C ARG A 137 -5.91 -8.28 9.61
N ARG A 138 -5.01 -9.27 9.62
CA ARG A 138 -4.34 -9.72 10.86
C ARG A 138 -3.59 -8.60 11.58
N LYS A 139 -2.86 -7.75 10.87
CA LYS A 139 -2.16 -6.58 11.45
C LYS A 139 -3.12 -5.51 12.01
N LEU A 140 -4.38 -5.51 11.54
CA LEU A 140 -5.45 -4.63 12.00
C LEU A 140 -6.31 -5.25 13.12
N GLY A 141 -6.13 -6.54 13.41
CA GLY A 141 -6.95 -7.26 14.38
C GLY A 141 -8.39 -7.52 13.90
N VAL A 142 -8.63 -7.51 12.58
CA VAL A 142 -9.92 -7.85 11.97
C VAL A 142 -9.76 -9.18 11.23
N LEU A 143 -10.69 -10.12 11.41
CA LEU A 143 -10.70 -11.43 10.73
C LEU A 143 -11.83 -11.48 9.72
#